data_AF-A0A5C1B4P5-F1
#
_entry.id   AF-A0A5C1B4P5-F1
#
_cell.length_a   1.000
_cell.length_b   1.000
_cell.length_c   1.000
_cell.angle_alpha   90.00
_cell.angle_beta   90.00
_cell.angle_gamma   90.00
#
_symmetry.space_group_name_H-M   'P 1'
#
loop_
_entity.id
_entity.type
_entity.pdbx_description
1 polymer ?
#
loop_
_entity_poly.entity_id
_entity_poly.type
_entity_poly.pdbx_seq_one_letter_code
_entity_poly.pdbx_strand_id
1 'polypeptide(L)'
;MVALRKPNGPLSRRRPMPPKRELYRERCQDEYGNHYIVIVWRDWPGLSMTSYTLKDGMPVRYEDESRFSLPSGKILTRCED
;
A
#
# COMPACT_ATOMS: atom_id res chain seq x y z
N MET A 1 54.21 12.38 0.05
CA MET A 1 52.99 12.81 -0.66
C MET A 1 51.81 12.09 -0.03
N VAL A 2 50.96 12.82 0.69
CA VAL A 2 49.75 12.29 1.32
C VAL A 2 48.65 12.17 0.27
N ALA A 3 48.25 10.93 -0.05
CA ALA A 3 47.14 10.68 -0.96
C ALA A 3 45.81 10.76 -0.18
N LEU A 4 45.04 11.75 -0.60
CA LEU A 4 43.69 12.17 -0.21
C LEU A 4 42.72 11.04 0.19
N ARG A 5 42.10 11.22 1.36
CA ARG A 5 40.92 10.48 1.81
C ARG A 5 39.76 10.67 0.83
N LYS A 6 39.13 9.58 0.40
CA LYS A 6 37.76 9.57 -0.13
C LYS A 6 36.90 8.65 0.74
N PRO A 7 35.96 9.17 1.55
CA PRO A 7 34.94 8.33 2.13
C PRO A 7 33.89 8.07 1.04
N ASN A 8 34.08 7.00 0.27
CA ASN A 8 32.95 6.41 -0.44
C ASN A 8 32.06 5.76 0.61
N GLY A 9 31.09 6.52 1.11
CA GLY A 9 30.02 6.01 1.96
C GLY A 9 29.37 4.78 1.31
N PRO A 10 28.79 3.87 2.10
CA PRO A 10 28.21 2.67 1.55
C PRO A 10 27.10 3.09 0.58
N LEU A 11 27.31 2.80 -0.71
CA LEU A 11 26.22 2.70 -1.67
C LEU A 11 25.31 1.62 -1.10
N SER A 12 24.29 2.06 -0.36
CA SER A 12 23.21 1.22 0.12
C SER A 12 22.67 0.53 -1.11
N ARG A 13 23.10 -0.73 -1.29
CA ARG A 13 22.63 -1.65 -2.30
C ARG A 13 21.16 -1.83 -1.96
N ARG A 14 20.30 -0.91 -2.43
CA ARG A 14 18.86 -1.03 -2.40
C ARG A 14 18.58 -2.27 -3.22
N ARG A 15 18.56 -3.40 -2.53
CA ARG A 15 18.10 -4.68 -3.02
C ARG A 15 16.78 -4.32 -3.73
N PRO A 16 16.62 -4.58 -5.05
CA PRO A 16 15.38 -4.26 -5.72
C PRO A 16 14.28 -4.92 -4.90
N MET A 17 13.52 -4.10 -4.18
CA MET A 17 12.43 -4.60 -3.37
C MET A 17 11.52 -5.27 -4.40
N PRO A 18 11.12 -6.53 -4.17
CA PRO A 18 10.24 -7.21 -5.10
C PRO A 18 9.08 -6.25 -5.41
N PRO A 19 8.74 -6.07 -6.70
CA PRO A 19 7.71 -5.12 -7.07
C PRO A 19 6.45 -5.44 -6.28
N LYS A 20 5.84 -4.43 -5.65
CA LYS A 20 4.55 -4.55 -4.97
C LYS A 20 3.62 -5.33 -5.87
N ARG A 21 3.18 -6.50 -5.42
CA ARG A 21 2.34 -7.37 -6.23
C ARG A 21 0.89 -7.08 -5.90
N GLU A 22 0.11 -6.66 -6.90
CA GLU A 22 -1.35 -6.62 -6.77
C GLU A 22 -1.81 -8.04 -6.43
N LEU A 23 -2.45 -8.21 -5.27
CA LEU A 23 -3.03 -9.49 -4.86
C LEU A 23 -4.41 -9.65 -5.46
N TYR A 24 -5.30 -8.72 -5.14
CA TYR A 24 -6.68 -8.69 -5.61
C TYR A 24 -7.28 -7.29 -5.44
N ARG A 25 -8.46 -7.11 -6.02
CA ARG A 25 -9.23 -5.88 -6.01
C ARG A 25 -10.57 -6.15 -5.36
N GLU A 26 -10.95 -5.32 -4.41
CA GLU A 26 -12.23 -5.34 -3.75
C GLU A 26 -13.11 -4.18 -4.21
N ARG A 27 -14.41 -4.44 -4.27
CA ARG A 27 -15.42 -3.39 -4.45
C ARG A 27 -15.94 -3.04 -3.06
N CYS A 28 -15.88 -1.77 -2.72
CA CYS A 28 -16.38 -1.23 -1.46
C CYS A 28 -17.36 -0.10 -1.76
N GLN A 29 -18.23 0.21 -0.81
CA GLN A 29 -19.18 1.31 -0.91
C GLN A 29 -19.08 2.18 0.35
N ASP A 30 -19.11 3.50 0.17
CA ASP A 30 -19.21 4.46 1.28
C ASP A 30 -20.66 4.55 1.79
N GLU A 31 -20.87 5.20 2.93
CA GLU A 31 -22.22 5.46 3.48
C GLU A 31 -23.13 6.23 2.50
N TYR A 32 -22.52 6.99 1.57
CA TYR A 32 -23.21 7.75 0.53
C TYR A 32 -23.61 6.92 -0.71
N GLY A 33 -23.38 5.61 -0.72
CA GLY A 33 -23.67 4.75 -1.88
C GLY A 33 -22.63 4.84 -3.01
N ASN A 34 -21.51 5.52 -2.78
CA ASN A 34 -20.44 5.67 -3.77
C ASN A 34 -19.58 4.41 -3.81
N HIS A 35 -19.41 3.82 -4.99
CA HIS A 35 -18.56 2.65 -5.18
C HIS A 35 -17.10 3.03 -5.34
N TYR A 36 -16.26 2.28 -4.64
CA TYR A 36 -14.83 2.46 -4.56
C TYR A 36 -14.16 1.12 -4.82
N ILE A 37 -13.03 1.13 -5.52
CA ILE A 37 -12.27 -0.09 -5.79
C ILE A 37 -11.00 -0.03 -4.95
N VAL A 38 -10.90 -0.89 -3.95
CA VAL A 38 -9.71 -1.01 -3.10
C VAL A 38 -8.80 -2.09 -3.68
N ILE A 39 -7.58 -1.72 -4.00
CA ILE A 39 -6.54 -2.61 -4.51
C ILE A 39 -5.66 -3.02 -3.33
N VAL A 40 -5.55 -4.33 -3.12
CA VAL A 40 -4.70 -4.90 -2.08
C VAL A 40 -3.36 -5.26 -2.69
N TRP A 41 -2.31 -4.62 -2.19
CA TRP A 41 -0.93 -4.83 -2.58
C TRP A 41 -0.21 -5.66 -1.54
N ARG A 42 0.64 -6.59 -1.97
CA ARG A 42 1.62 -7.27 -1.09
C ARG A 42 2.97 -6.58 -1.24
N ASP A 43 3.48 -6.01 -0.15
CA ASP A 43 4.75 -5.27 -0.15
C ASP A 43 5.96 -6.22 -0.24
N TRP A 44 5.90 -7.36 0.46
CA TRP A 44 6.99 -8.35 0.47
C TRP A 44 6.50 -9.80 0.35
N PRO A 45 7.13 -10.62 -0.51
CA PRO A 45 6.95 -12.07 -0.53
C PRO A 45 7.63 -12.66 0.72
N GLY A 46 6.91 -12.72 1.84
CA GLY A 46 7.39 -13.28 3.10
C GLY A 46 6.94 -12.54 4.34
N LEU A 47 6.45 -11.30 4.21
CA LEU A 47 5.71 -10.63 5.27
C LEU A 47 4.23 -10.57 4.90
N SER A 48 3.36 -10.84 5.87
CA SER A 48 1.90 -10.62 5.77
C SER A 48 1.54 -9.13 5.82
N MET A 49 2.43 -8.26 5.31
CA MET A 49 2.20 -6.83 5.25
C MET A 49 1.54 -6.49 3.92
N THR A 50 0.23 -6.24 4.00
CA THR A 50 -0.59 -5.77 2.89
C THR A 50 -0.70 -4.25 2.94
N SER A 51 -0.60 -3.61 1.78
CA SER A 51 -0.90 -2.19 1.59
C SER A 51 -2.22 -2.08 0.85
N TYR A 52 -3.15 -1.28 1.37
CA TYR A 52 -4.44 -1.06 0.74
C TYR A 52 -4.41 0.30 0.06
N THR A 53 -4.82 0.35 -1.20
CA THR A 53 -4.84 1.59 -1.97
C THR A 53 -6.05 1.59 -2.87
N LEU A 54 -6.80 2.67 -2.88
CA LEU A 54 -7.86 2.86 -3.86
C LEU A 54 -7.29 2.81 -5.27
N LYS A 55 -8.13 2.42 -6.23
CA LYS A 55 -7.85 2.54 -7.66
C LYS A 55 -7.51 3.98 -8.07
N ASP A 56 -8.01 4.96 -7.32
CA ASP A 56 -7.70 6.38 -7.47
C ASP A 56 -6.26 6.74 -7.07
N GLY A 57 -5.53 5.82 -6.42
CA GLY A 57 -4.18 6.03 -5.89
C GLY A 57 -4.17 6.53 -4.43
N MET A 58 -5.33 6.77 -3.84
CA MET A 58 -5.42 7.15 -2.43
C MET A 58 -5.10 5.96 -1.50
N PRO A 59 -4.19 6.11 -0.52
CA PRO A 59 -3.93 5.06 0.46
C PRO A 59 -5.18 4.87 1.32
N VAL A 60 -5.47 3.62 1.66
CA VAL A 60 -6.63 3.25 2.47
C VAL A 60 -6.12 2.59 3.75
N ARG A 61 -6.70 2.95 4.90
CA ARG A 61 -6.48 2.21 6.14
C ARG A 61 -7.53 1.12 6.27
N TYR A 62 -7.07 -0.11 6.38
CA TYR A 62 -7.92 -1.21 6.81
C TYR A 62 -8.10 -1.11 8.33
N GLU A 63 -9.34 -0.98 8.79
CA GLU A 63 -9.66 -1.00 10.23
C GLU A 63 -10.14 -2.40 10.63
N ASP A 64 -11.14 -2.94 9.93
CA ASP A 64 -11.78 -4.22 10.27
C ASP A 64 -12.15 -5.04 9.03
N GLU A 65 -12.53 -6.30 9.26
CA GLU A 65 -12.85 -7.34 8.27
C GLU A 65 -13.74 -6.94 7.09
N SER A 66 -14.50 -5.85 7.20
CA SER A 66 -15.25 -5.24 6.11
C SER A 66 -15.29 -3.71 6.16
N ARG A 67 -14.42 -3.06 6.94
CA ARG A 67 -14.38 -1.59 7.09
C ARG A 67 -13.01 -1.02 6.76
N PHE A 68 -13.02 -0.08 5.84
CA PHE A 68 -11.83 0.65 5.44
C PHE A 68 -12.03 2.15 5.63
N SER A 69 -11.08 2.77 6.31
CA SER A 69 -11.08 4.21 6.54
C SER A 69 -10.19 4.91 5.52
N LEU A 70 -10.76 5.91 4.86
CA LEU A 70 -10.03 6.80 3.97
C LEU A 70 -9.33 7.90 4.77
N PRO A 71 -8.19 8.41 4.28
CA PRO A 71 -7.52 9.56 4.89
C PRO A 71 -8.40 10.83 4.89
N SER A 72 -9.41 10.88 4.00
CA SER A 72 -10.43 11.92 3.99
C SER A 72 -11.45 11.83 5.15
N GLY A 73 -11.38 10.80 6.00
CA GLY A 73 -12.34 10.56 7.09
C GLY A 73 -13.61 9.82 6.67
N LYS A 74 -13.65 9.32 5.43
CA LYS A 74 -14.75 8.50 4.92
C LYS A 74 -14.58 7.04 5.29
N ILE A 75 -15.69 6.32 5.46
CA ILE A 75 -15.69 4.91 5.83
C ILE A 75 -16.30 4.12 4.67
N LEU A 76 -15.47 3.25 4.10
CA LEU A 76 -15.85 2.30 3.08
C LEU A 76 -16.22 0.98 3.74
N THR A 77 -17.35 0.43 3.35
CA THR A 77 -17.79 -0.91 3.72
C THR A 77 -17.56 -1.85 2.55
N ARG A 78 -17.03 -3.06 2.78
CA ARG A 78 -16.89 -4.07 1.73
C ARG A 78 -18.28 -4.39 1.17
N CYS A 79 -18.45 -4.28 -0.15
CA CYS A 79 -19.61 -4.88 -0.80
C CYS A 79 -19.26 -6.34 -1.05
N GLU A 80 -19.83 -7.25 -0.25
CA GLU A 80 -19.98 -8.63 -0.71
C GLU A 80 -20.96 -8.61 -1.88
N ASP A 81 -20.55 -9.24 -2.98
CA ASP A 81 -21.31 -9.37 -4.24
C ASP A 81 -22.54 -10.26 -4.04
#